data_AF-A0A8J2P9U6-F1
#
_entry.id   AF-A0A8J2P9U6-F1
#
_cell.length_a   1.000
_cell.length_b   1.000
_cell.length_c   1.000
_cell.angle_alpha   90.00
_cell.angle_beta   90.00
_cell.angle_gamma   90.00
#
_symmetry.space_group_name_H-M   'P 1'
#
loop_
_entity.id
_entity.type
_entity.pdbx_description
1 polymer ?
#
loop_
_entity_poly.entity_id
_entity_poly.type
_entity_poly.pdbx_seq_one_letter_code
_entity_poly.pdbx_strand_id
1 'polypeptide(L)'
;MKTSVTRLPLNATEFKISSCVSFSGYKLPAHINVGVNVSMDVDSASAPRVLIKKIKTDTPARELMYKETTSKERETCTELFGEVVQALQLEHPIKIRQEIYVIDSTYLDIQKNISRDVTSFIIQRGEDGRILTGQSGKKVNDFCSSCPIPDLSHPNISILSLPVAIKCGEDDKCVADLRIEARFLEIDPGESFTIGSFPTVTLLITVTNSQEKAIGPEVTISFSRRSLKYVPKTCKSIPMELFSSYKCSLGLFLEQDGAASVSMEFDMSDLVAGRQELEKEYIFHIEATTASEMLQPAAIDLVLPFVASVDTHLYASTKVMKFNEKTLQPYQILSHLYEVRLKGPSPLSSLRLSFKVPVNLTRTLDSLEVVQVLHAKAEIDGVDVQCQATNVHESKDKDIRSERNTNQMEPRVIRKKHMIFERAIYFECTSRFVDCMEIICMFPEFQRRSRGSVTIGLRVSSNTVRNMFEEEGADVLVIASQGVVTTPIASLDIQMYNDLPDTDESSTVIVLEKAAKVSKWIIVGSIVMGILLLFLICLLYSLISLGCLRTRQVETAEDDDEFMEIGKLDEDLFNSERNIPKHIRLKPILEPISEEFDEHSS
;
A
#
# COMPACT_ATOMS: atom_id res chain seq x y z
N MET A 1 8.61 41.07 18.38
CA MET A 1 9.57 42.19 18.19
C MET A 1 9.65 42.59 16.73
N LYS A 2 9.89 43.88 16.46
CA LYS A 2 10.25 44.43 15.14
C LYS A 2 11.51 45.28 15.29
N THR A 3 12.35 45.39 14.27
CA THR A 3 13.49 46.32 14.25
C THR A 3 13.28 47.40 13.19
N SER A 4 13.82 48.58 13.44
CA SER A 4 13.86 49.67 12.44
C SER A 4 14.79 49.38 11.26
N VAL A 5 15.69 48.42 11.44
CA VAL A 5 16.67 47.97 10.46
C VAL A 5 16.53 46.47 10.24
N THR A 6 16.64 46.04 9.00
CA THR A 6 16.67 44.61 8.61
C THR A 6 18.06 44.00 8.80
N ARG A 7 19.10 44.83 8.89
CA ARG A 7 20.51 44.46 9.08
C ARG A 7 21.29 45.56 9.80
N LEU A 8 22.37 45.20 10.49
CA LEU A 8 23.21 46.10 11.27
C LEU A 8 24.50 46.47 10.53
N PRO A 9 24.70 47.72 10.05
CA PRO A 9 25.94 48.08 9.35
C PRO A 9 27.18 47.90 10.25
N LEU A 10 28.35 47.61 9.66
CA LEU A 10 29.60 47.38 10.43
C LEU A 10 30.03 48.60 11.26
N ASN A 11 29.66 49.79 10.80
CA ASN A 11 29.89 51.06 11.48
C ASN A 11 28.70 51.49 12.37
N ALA A 12 27.68 50.64 12.55
CA ALA A 12 26.55 50.94 13.42
C ALA A 12 27.04 51.15 14.85
N THR A 13 26.66 52.28 15.43
CA THR A 13 26.87 52.54 16.87
C THR A 13 25.59 52.31 17.66
N GLU A 14 24.42 52.51 17.03
CA GLU A 14 23.11 52.38 17.66
C GLU A 14 22.04 51.93 16.64
N PHE A 15 21.01 51.20 17.09
CA PHE A 15 19.84 50.85 16.30
C PHE A 15 18.58 50.77 17.18
N LYS A 16 17.39 50.86 16.56
CA LYS A 16 16.11 50.89 17.26
C LYS A 16 15.33 49.58 17.11
N ILE A 17 14.78 49.11 18.23
CA ILE A 17 13.94 47.91 18.37
C ILE A 17 12.56 48.33 18.88
N SER A 18 11.52 47.75 18.32
CA SER A 18 10.14 47.87 18.80
C SER A 18 9.74 46.53 19.44
N SER A 19 9.61 46.54 20.76
CA SER A 19 9.16 45.40 21.54
C SER A 19 7.66 45.55 21.79
N CYS A 20 6.87 44.72 21.12
CA CYS A 20 5.41 44.80 21.12
C CYS A 20 4.81 43.62 21.88
N VAL A 21 3.73 43.88 22.60
CA VAL A 21 2.94 42.87 23.31
C VAL A 21 1.46 43.11 23.04
N SER A 22 0.73 42.02 22.83
CA SER A 22 -0.73 42.00 22.73
C SER A 22 -1.26 40.78 23.47
N PHE A 23 -2.50 40.85 23.94
CA PHE A 23 -3.18 39.68 24.49
C PHE A 23 -4.63 39.61 24.01
N SER A 24 -5.13 38.39 23.92
CA SER A 24 -6.51 38.08 23.53
C SER A 24 -6.97 36.83 24.27
N GLY A 25 -8.28 36.69 24.44
CA GLY A 25 -8.87 35.53 25.10
C GLY A 25 -10.27 35.81 25.65
N TYR A 26 -10.92 34.74 26.10
CA TYR A 26 -12.29 34.80 26.61
C TYR A 26 -12.31 35.19 28.10
N LYS A 27 -13.20 36.12 28.47
CA LYS A 27 -13.39 36.62 29.85
C LYS A 27 -12.11 37.19 30.52
N LEU A 28 -11.20 37.74 29.73
CA LEU A 28 -10.02 38.44 30.23
C LEU A 28 -10.36 39.88 30.67
N PRO A 29 -9.61 40.45 31.62
CA PRO A 29 -9.76 41.86 32.00
C PRO A 29 -9.43 42.80 30.82
N ALA A 30 -9.92 44.04 30.87
CA ALA A 30 -9.70 45.03 29.83
C ALA A 30 -8.22 45.40 29.67
N HIS A 31 -7.45 45.34 30.77
CA HIS A 31 -6.02 45.65 30.82
C HIS A 31 -5.28 44.58 31.61
N ILE A 32 -4.05 44.27 31.20
CA ILE A 32 -3.14 43.36 31.91
C ILE A 32 -1.77 44.02 32.02
N ASN A 33 -1.16 43.88 33.19
CA ASN A 33 0.24 44.23 33.42
C ASN A 33 1.12 43.02 33.13
N VAL A 34 2.04 43.19 32.19
CA VAL A 34 3.01 42.16 31.83
C VAL A 34 4.42 42.68 32.11
N GLY A 35 5.28 41.77 32.53
CA GLY A 35 6.71 41.96 32.57
C GLY A 35 7.30 41.47 31.27
N VAL A 36 8.20 42.27 30.72
CA VAL A 36 8.92 41.93 29.50
C VAL A 36 10.40 41.96 29.84
N ASN A 37 11.09 40.84 29.65
CA ASN A 37 12.54 40.75 29.68
C ASN A 37 13.05 40.72 28.24
N VAL A 38 13.94 41.65 27.89
CA VAL A 38 14.61 41.68 26.60
C VAL A 38 16.09 41.44 26.82
N SER A 39 16.62 40.38 26.22
CA SER A 39 18.04 40.02 26.26
C SER A 39 18.68 40.20 24.89
N MET A 40 19.85 40.83 24.87
CA MET A 40 20.65 41.05 23.67
C MET A 40 21.77 40.04 23.53
N ASP A 41 22.03 39.66 22.27
CA ASP A 41 23.15 38.82 21.86
C ASP A 41 23.25 37.53 22.70
N VAL A 42 22.13 36.83 22.79
CA VAL A 42 21.93 35.70 23.73
C VAL A 42 22.92 34.54 23.50
N ASP A 43 23.45 34.41 22.28
CA ASP A 43 24.39 33.36 21.92
C ASP A 43 25.85 33.69 22.28
N SER A 44 26.17 34.95 22.61
CA SER A 44 27.54 35.34 22.94
C SER A 44 27.89 34.96 24.39
N ALA A 45 28.74 33.95 24.55
CA ALA A 45 29.12 33.41 25.86
C ALA A 45 30.14 34.28 26.62
N SER A 46 31.02 35.00 25.92
CA SER A 46 32.17 35.68 26.52
C SER A 46 31.98 37.19 26.70
N ALA A 47 31.31 37.87 25.76
CA ALA A 47 30.92 39.28 25.91
C ALA A 47 29.84 39.67 24.88
N PRO A 48 28.76 40.37 25.28
CA PRO A 48 27.74 40.82 24.34
C PRO A 48 28.31 41.88 23.39
N ARG A 49 28.08 41.71 22.09
CA ARG A 49 28.47 42.70 21.07
C ARG A 49 27.56 43.93 21.09
N VAL A 50 26.33 43.73 21.56
CA VAL A 50 25.30 44.75 21.66
C VAL A 50 24.70 44.74 23.05
N LEU A 51 24.49 45.92 23.62
CA LEU A 51 23.75 46.14 24.84
C LEU A 51 22.43 46.86 24.54
N ILE A 52 21.46 46.76 25.45
CA ILE A 52 20.16 47.39 25.37
C ILE A 52 20.00 48.53 26.38
N LYS A 53 19.29 49.58 25.97
CA LYS A 53 18.83 50.67 26.83
C LYS A 53 17.40 51.10 26.46
N LYS A 54 16.64 51.56 27.44
CA LYS A 54 15.25 52.02 27.24
C LYS A 54 15.22 53.44 26.68
N ILE A 55 16.03 54.31 27.26
CA ILE A 55 16.23 55.70 26.83
C ILE A 55 17.70 55.88 26.47
N LYS A 56 18.01 56.80 25.54
CA LYS A 56 19.39 57.05 25.10
C LYS A 56 20.37 57.39 26.23
N THR A 57 19.86 57.91 27.34
CA THR A 57 20.62 58.33 28.54
C THR A 57 20.83 57.23 29.57
N ASP A 58 20.16 56.09 29.44
CA ASP A 58 20.30 55.00 30.40
C ASP A 58 21.63 54.28 30.21
N THR A 59 22.16 53.70 31.30
CA THR A 59 23.33 52.82 31.22
C THR A 59 22.97 51.55 30.44
N PRO A 60 23.70 51.23 29.36
CA PRO A 60 23.40 50.07 28.55
C PRO A 60 23.65 48.76 29.32
N ALA A 61 22.76 47.79 29.18
CA ALA A 61 22.80 46.52 29.89
C ALA A 61 22.60 45.33 28.93
N ARG A 62 22.97 44.11 29.33
CA ARG A 62 22.74 42.90 28.52
C ARG A 62 21.27 42.50 28.46
N GLU A 63 20.56 42.74 29.56
CA GLU A 63 19.16 42.45 29.73
C GLU A 63 18.43 43.69 30.25
N LEU A 64 17.22 43.92 29.76
CA LEU A 64 16.35 45.00 30.19
C LEU A 64 14.98 44.43 30.53
N MET A 65 14.60 44.55 31.80
CA MET A 65 13.25 44.26 32.24
C MET A 65 12.43 45.54 32.33
N TYR A 66 11.22 45.52 31.79
CA TYR A 66 10.26 46.60 31.98
C TYR A 66 8.84 46.07 32.13
N LYS A 67 7.95 46.92 32.66
CA LYS A 67 6.52 46.63 32.78
C LYS A 67 5.79 47.30 31.64
N GLU A 68 4.84 46.58 31.06
CA GLU A 68 3.95 47.09 30.02
C GLU A 68 2.50 46.86 30.45
N THR A 69 1.65 47.89 30.29
CA THR A 69 0.21 47.75 30.49
C THR A 69 -0.44 47.70 29.12
N THR A 70 -0.89 46.52 28.72
CA THR A 70 -1.53 46.32 27.42
C THR A 70 -3.04 46.25 27.59
N SER A 71 -3.78 46.64 26.54
CA SER A 71 -5.24 46.52 26.48
C SER A 71 -5.65 45.29 25.67
N LYS A 72 -6.82 44.71 25.98
CA LYS A 72 -7.32 43.51 25.27
C LYS A 72 -7.42 43.78 23.77
N GLU A 73 -6.91 42.84 22.96
CA GLU A 73 -6.94 42.87 21.48
C GLU A 73 -6.23 44.09 20.87
N ARG A 74 -5.37 44.78 21.63
CA ARG A 74 -4.52 45.87 21.12
C ARG A 74 -3.05 45.53 21.31
N GLU A 75 -2.26 45.86 20.30
CA GLU A 75 -0.80 45.80 20.38
C GLU A 75 -0.28 47.08 21.04
N THR A 76 0.56 46.92 22.07
CA THR A 76 1.27 48.01 22.73
C THR A 76 2.76 47.80 22.52
N CYS A 77 3.47 48.81 22.04
CA CYS A 77 4.89 48.72 21.69
C CYS A 77 5.73 49.69 22.52
N THR A 78 6.84 49.20 23.06
CA THR A 78 7.88 50.02 23.68
C THR A 78 9.11 50.06 22.76
N GLU A 79 9.61 51.27 22.52
CA GLU A 79 10.82 51.49 21.74
C GLU A 79 12.06 51.34 22.63
N LEU A 80 13.03 50.57 22.13
CA LEU A 80 14.28 50.25 22.79
C LEU A 80 15.44 50.56 21.85
N PHE A 81 16.62 50.84 22.41
CA PHE A 81 17.83 51.13 21.65
C PHE A 81 18.88 50.06 21.92
N GLY A 82 19.42 49.48 20.86
CA GLY A 82 20.60 48.62 20.91
C GLY A 82 21.85 49.45 20.65
N GLU A 83 22.84 49.36 21.53
CA GLU A 83 24.13 50.04 21.43
C GLU A 83 25.23 49.01 21.13
N VAL A 84 26.02 49.27 20.09
CA VAL A 84 27.10 48.38 19.67
C VAL A 84 28.35 48.71 20.49
N VAL A 85 28.76 47.78 21.35
CA VAL A 85 29.86 47.99 22.32
C VAL A 85 31.15 47.27 21.94
N GLN A 86 31.09 46.36 20.96
CA GLN A 86 32.26 45.67 20.41
C GLN A 86 32.18 45.65 18.90
N ALA A 87 33.34 45.49 18.26
CA ALA A 87 33.41 45.31 16.81
C ALA A 87 32.53 44.13 16.39
N LEU A 88 31.59 44.39 15.48
CA LEU A 88 30.70 43.36 14.98
C LEU A 88 31.50 42.38 14.12
N GLN A 89 31.72 41.18 14.64
CA GLN A 89 32.32 40.08 13.86
C GLN A 89 31.28 39.50 12.90
N LEU A 90 31.69 39.24 11.65
CA LEU A 90 30.82 38.84 10.54
C LEU A 90 30.11 37.49 10.73
N GLU A 91 30.53 36.66 11.69
CA GLU A 91 30.21 35.22 11.65
C GLU A 91 28.89 34.83 12.31
N HIS A 92 28.29 35.69 13.15
CA HIS A 92 27.07 35.34 13.89
C HIS A 92 26.05 36.49 13.90
N PRO A 93 24.76 36.24 13.63
CA PRO A 93 23.75 37.28 13.79
C PRO A 93 23.60 37.66 15.26
N ILE A 94 23.08 38.86 15.53
CA ILE A 94 22.72 39.28 16.88
C ILE A 94 21.32 38.75 17.17
N LYS A 95 21.22 37.77 18.07
CA LYS A 95 19.93 37.27 18.54
C LYS A 95 19.41 38.12 19.68
N ILE A 96 18.18 38.61 19.53
CA ILE A 96 17.45 39.40 20.51
C ILE A 96 16.29 38.53 21.00
N ARG A 97 16.24 38.24 22.30
CA ARG A 97 15.20 37.39 22.89
C ARG A 97 14.27 38.25 23.76
N GLN A 98 12.98 38.24 23.43
CA GLN A 98 11.90 38.75 24.26
C GLN A 98 11.31 37.60 25.06
N GLU A 99 11.14 37.76 26.36
CA GLU A 99 10.42 36.85 27.22
C GLU A 99 9.33 37.62 27.98
N ILE A 100 8.10 37.13 27.93
CA ILE A 100 6.94 37.77 28.55
C ILE A 100 6.49 36.92 29.76
N TYR A 101 6.23 37.60 30.87
CA TYR A 101 5.67 37.00 32.08
C TYR A 101 4.55 37.88 32.64
N VAL A 102 3.49 37.28 33.17
CA VAL A 102 2.38 38.04 33.75
C VAL A 102 2.80 38.56 35.12
N ILE A 103 2.72 39.88 35.33
CA ILE A 103 2.97 40.49 36.64
C ILE A 103 1.62 40.64 37.32
N ASP A 104 1.19 39.59 38.00
CA ASP A 104 0.28 39.76 39.11
C ASP A 104 1.06 39.64 40.42
N SER A 105 0.78 40.56 41.35
CA SER A 105 1.47 40.73 42.63
C SER A 105 1.41 39.51 43.55
N THR A 106 0.56 38.53 43.24
CA THR A 106 0.40 37.26 43.94
C THR A 106 1.04 36.06 43.22
N TYR A 107 1.43 36.18 41.95
CA TYR A 107 1.82 35.02 41.12
C TYR A 107 3.33 34.71 41.14
N LEU A 108 4.19 35.71 41.36
CA LEU A 108 5.65 35.55 41.35
C LEU A 108 6.20 34.78 42.57
N ASP A 109 5.54 34.84 43.73
CA ASP A 109 5.91 34.04 44.90
C ASP A 109 5.51 32.57 44.77
N ILE A 110 4.53 32.26 43.91
CA ILE A 110 4.00 30.91 43.73
C ILE A 110 4.95 30.06 42.86
N GLN A 111 5.50 30.57 41.76
CA GLN A 111 6.41 29.76 40.93
C GLN A 111 7.76 29.45 41.59
N LYS A 112 8.30 30.34 42.42
CA LYS A 112 9.55 30.07 43.18
C LYS A 112 9.34 29.10 44.35
N ASN A 113 8.12 29.03 44.91
CA ASN A 113 7.80 28.14 46.04
C ASN A 113 7.17 26.79 45.66
N ILE A 114 6.53 26.65 44.50
CA ILE A 114 5.99 25.35 44.04
C ILE A 114 7.11 24.30 43.86
N SER A 115 8.34 24.72 43.58
CA SER A 115 9.50 23.82 43.53
C SER A 115 9.95 23.29 44.90
N ARG A 116 9.46 23.85 46.02
CA ARG A 116 9.95 23.51 47.37
C ARG A 116 8.89 23.03 48.37
N ASP A 117 7.61 23.35 48.19
CA ASP A 117 6.55 22.90 49.10
C ASP A 117 5.46 22.13 48.34
N VAL A 118 5.73 20.85 48.04
CA VAL A 118 4.70 19.91 47.61
C VAL A 118 3.80 19.63 48.82
N THR A 119 2.52 19.98 48.72
CA THR A 119 1.51 19.56 49.70
C THR A 119 1.39 18.04 49.60
N SER A 120 2.01 17.32 50.55
CA SER A 120 1.92 15.87 50.58
C SER A 120 0.61 15.46 51.26
N PHE A 121 -0.15 14.59 50.60
CA PHE A 121 -1.31 13.95 51.18
C PHE A 121 -0.85 12.65 51.83
N ILE A 122 -0.85 12.61 53.15
CA ILE A 122 -0.54 11.39 53.89
C ILE A 122 -1.85 10.63 54.03
N ILE A 123 -1.92 9.48 53.37
CA ILE A 123 -3.02 8.53 53.51
C ILE A 123 -2.54 7.45 54.48
N GLN A 124 -3.10 7.41 55.68
CA GLN A 124 -2.83 6.36 56.66
C GLN A 124 -4.11 5.59 56.96
N ARG A 125 -3.99 4.26 57.02
CA ARG A 125 -5.10 3.38 57.41
C ARG A 125 -5.04 3.20 58.92
N GLY A 126 -6.06 3.69 59.63
CA GLY A 126 -6.20 3.49 61.07
C GLY A 126 -6.43 2.02 61.41
N GLU A 127 -6.12 1.63 62.64
CA GLU A 127 -6.29 0.25 63.14
C GLU A 127 -7.76 -0.21 63.14
N ASP A 128 -8.72 0.70 63.05
CA ASP A 128 -10.16 0.43 62.87
C ASP A 128 -10.57 0.25 61.39
N GLY A 129 -9.60 0.26 60.46
CA GLY A 129 -9.81 0.09 59.04
C GLY A 129 -10.24 1.35 58.28
N ARG A 130 -10.38 2.51 58.95
CA ARG A 130 -10.73 3.77 58.30
C ARG A 130 -9.51 4.44 57.68
N ILE A 131 -9.71 5.10 56.54
CA ILE A 131 -8.67 5.87 55.86
C ILE A 131 -8.66 7.28 56.44
N LEU A 132 -7.58 7.65 57.12
CA LEU A 132 -7.32 9.00 57.60
C LEU A 132 -6.46 9.70 56.56
N THR A 133 -6.97 10.81 56.01
CA THR A 133 -6.23 11.68 55.10
C THR A 133 -5.82 12.93 55.86
N GLY A 134 -4.51 13.15 55.97
CA GLY A 134 -3.93 14.36 56.55
C GLY A 134 -3.18 15.16 55.48
N GLN A 135 -3.52 16.43 55.33
CA GLN A 135 -2.69 17.38 54.58
C GLN A 135 -1.55 17.84 55.50
N SER A 136 -0.31 17.59 55.08
CA SER A 136 0.87 18.20 55.72
C SER A 136 1.53 19.17 54.76
N GLY A 137 1.44 20.45 55.09
CA GLY A 137 1.99 21.58 54.34
C GLY A 137 1.33 22.90 54.75
N LYS A 138 2.05 24.02 54.66
CA LYS A 138 1.47 25.36 54.81
C LYS A 138 0.35 25.53 53.78
N LYS A 139 -0.88 25.85 54.22
CA LYS A 139 -1.94 26.28 53.30
C LYS A 139 -1.48 27.54 52.56
N VAL A 140 -1.07 27.39 51.30
CA VAL A 140 -0.93 28.52 50.39
C VAL A 140 -2.34 28.88 49.94
N ASN A 141 -2.93 29.89 50.60
CA ASN A 141 -4.27 30.38 50.31
C ASN A 141 -4.31 31.34 49.10
N ASP A 142 -3.25 31.41 48.29
CA ASP A 142 -3.12 32.37 47.18
C ASP A 142 -3.60 31.80 45.83
N PHE A 143 -4.64 30.95 45.83
CA PHE A 143 -5.27 30.55 44.57
C PHE A 143 -6.21 31.67 44.08
N CYS A 144 -5.73 32.45 43.13
CA CYS A 144 -6.52 33.48 42.46
C CYS A 144 -7.49 32.83 41.45
N SER A 145 -8.78 32.77 41.81
CA SER A 145 -9.84 32.18 40.97
C SER A 145 -10.16 32.95 39.69
N SER A 146 -9.61 34.15 39.52
CA SER A 146 -9.87 35.06 38.39
C SER A 146 -8.61 35.47 37.63
N CYS A 147 -7.45 34.88 37.95
CA CYS A 147 -6.20 35.25 37.30
C CYS A 147 -6.12 34.63 35.90
N PRO A 148 -5.70 35.41 34.89
CA PRO A 148 -5.53 34.90 33.55
C PRO A 148 -4.36 33.90 33.51
N ILE A 149 -4.59 32.74 32.89
CA ILE A 149 -3.56 31.72 32.70
C ILE A 149 -3.02 31.86 31.27
N PRO A 150 -1.70 32.01 31.08
CA PRO A 150 -1.11 32.02 29.74
C PRO A 150 -1.31 30.66 29.06
N ASP A 151 -1.66 30.70 27.78
CA ASP A 151 -1.82 29.50 26.98
C ASP A 151 -0.46 28.81 26.78
N LEU A 152 -0.32 27.60 27.31
CA LEU A 152 0.92 26.81 27.24
C LEU A 152 1.26 26.37 25.81
N SER A 153 0.30 26.40 24.88
CA SER A 153 0.54 26.10 23.47
C SER A 153 1.19 27.26 22.70
N HIS A 154 1.16 28.47 23.25
CA HIS A 154 1.78 29.65 22.67
C HIS A 154 3.09 29.98 23.41
N PRO A 155 4.24 30.04 22.71
CA PRO A 155 5.50 30.36 23.36
C PRO A 155 5.48 31.79 23.92
N ASN A 156 5.84 31.93 25.19
CA ASN A 156 6.03 33.23 25.84
C ASN A 156 7.38 33.89 25.47
N ILE A 157 8.14 33.26 24.60
CA ILE A 157 9.46 33.68 24.14
C ILE A 157 9.39 33.98 22.63
N SER A 158 9.89 35.14 22.23
CA SER A 158 10.15 35.45 20.81
C SER A 158 11.62 35.76 20.60
N ILE A 159 12.19 35.30 19.48
CA ILE A 159 13.59 35.50 19.13
C ILE A 159 13.63 36.21 17.78
N LEU A 160 14.30 37.37 17.75
CA LEU A 160 14.61 38.11 16.53
C LEU A 160 16.09 37.95 16.23
N SER A 161 16.43 37.53 15.01
CA SER A 161 17.82 37.37 14.56
C SER A 161 18.16 38.51 13.62
N LEU A 162 19.08 39.38 14.03
CA LEU A 162 19.50 40.56 13.27
C LEU A 162 20.88 40.31 12.65
N PRO A 163 20.98 40.11 11.33
CA PRO A 163 22.26 39.91 10.67
C PRO A 163 23.13 41.18 10.75
N VAL A 164 24.43 40.99 10.98
CA VAL A 164 25.44 42.04 10.85
C VAL A 164 25.78 42.21 9.37
N ALA A 165 25.96 43.45 8.93
CA ALA A 165 26.31 43.77 7.56
C ALA A 165 27.67 43.18 7.21
N ILE A 166 27.73 42.67 6.00
CA ILE A 166 28.88 42.03 5.40
C ILE A 166 29.31 42.92 4.25
N LYS A 167 30.52 42.73 3.72
CA LYS A 167 31.01 43.41 2.52
C LYS A 167 30.02 43.19 1.36
N CYS A 168 29.09 44.12 1.19
CA CYS A 168 28.08 44.18 0.14
C CYS A 168 28.49 45.24 -0.91
N GLY A 169 29.75 45.20 -1.35
CA GLY A 169 30.28 46.24 -2.25
C GLY A 169 30.52 47.60 -1.60
N GLU A 170 30.58 48.65 -2.43
CA GLU A 170 30.87 50.04 -2.03
C GLU A 170 29.64 50.83 -1.53
N ASP A 171 28.43 50.38 -1.88
CA ASP A 171 27.17 51.04 -1.52
C ASP A 171 26.54 50.44 -0.25
N ASP A 172 27.24 49.50 0.39
CA ASP A 172 26.83 48.73 1.55
C ASP A 172 25.48 48.00 1.35
N LYS A 173 24.99 47.78 0.13
CA LYS A 173 23.68 47.16 -0.17
C LYS A 173 23.85 45.82 -0.87
N CYS A 174 23.53 44.73 -0.16
CA CYS A 174 23.60 43.40 -0.74
C CYS A 174 22.41 43.17 -1.68
N VAL A 175 22.70 43.01 -2.97
CA VAL A 175 21.72 42.62 -3.99
C VAL A 175 21.94 41.15 -4.37
N ALA A 176 20.97 40.30 -4.04
CA ALA A 176 21.00 38.87 -4.32
C ALA A 176 20.17 38.51 -5.57
N ASP A 177 20.58 37.46 -6.28
CA ASP A 177 19.83 36.86 -7.38
C ASP A 177 19.69 35.36 -7.10
N LEU A 178 18.64 35.00 -6.37
CA LEU A 178 18.35 33.63 -6.01
C LEU A 178 17.64 32.92 -7.17
N ARG A 179 18.04 31.68 -7.44
CA ARG A 179 17.38 30.79 -8.41
C ARG A 179 17.12 29.44 -7.78
N ILE A 180 15.99 28.85 -8.14
CA ILE A 180 15.53 27.58 -7.59
C ILE A 180 15.61 26.53 -8.67
N GLU A 181 16.23 25.41 -8.34
CA GLU A 181 16.14 24.16 -9.08
C GLU A 181 15.53 23.10 -8.16
N ALA A 182 14.45 22.47 -8.59
CA ALA A 182 13.78 21.44 -7.81
C ALA A 182 13.53 20.19 -8.66
N ARG A 183 13.77 19.02 -8.08
CA ARG A 183 13.55 17.73 -8.74
C ARG A 183 13.22 16.64 -7.72
N PHE A 184 12.53 15.62 -8.20
CA PHE A 184 12.37 14.37 -7.47
C PHE A 184 13.57 13.46 -7.75
N LEU A 185 14.07 12.75 -6.73
CA LEU A 185 15.26 11.91 -6.90
C LEU A 185 14.96 10.55 -7.53
N GLU A 186 13.76 10.03 -7.30
CA GLU A 186 13.32 8.71 -7.76
C GLU A 186 12.58 8.77 -9.11
N ILE A 187 12.43 9.97 -9.69
CA ILE A 187 11.61 10.21 -10.87
C ILE A 187 12.39 11.09 -11.84
N ASP A 188 12.54 10.61 -13.07
CA ASP A 188 13.23 11.36 -14.10
C ASP A 188 12.45 12.63 -14.51
N PRO A 189 13.14 13.71 -14.92
CA PRO A 189 12.49 14.94 -15.32
C PRO A 189 11.47 14.73 -16.45
N GLY A 190 10.21 15.10 -16.21
CA GLY A 190 9.11 14.97 -17.18
C GLY A 190 8.33 13.66 -17.10
N GLU A 191 8.77 12.71 -16.27
CA GLU A 191 8.06 11.45 -16.04
C GLU A 191 6.99 11.56 -14.95
N SER A 192 6.06 10.60 -14.94
CA SER A 192 4.99 10.51 -13.95
C SER A 192 5.33 9.53 -12.82
N PHE A 193 4.85 9.81 -11.62
CA PHE A 193 4.93 8.86 -10.51
C PHE A 193 3.95 7.72 -10.70
N THR A 194 4.49 6.50 -10.83
CA THR A 194 3.68 5.29 -10.82
C THR A 194 3.27 4.95 -9.40
N ILE A 195 1.97 4.96 -9.12
CA ILE A 195 1.43 4.66 -7.79
C ILE A 195 1.91 3.27 -7.34
N GLY A 196 2.43 3.16 -6.11
CA GLY A 196 2.95 1.91 -5.55
C GLY A 196 4.33 1.46 -6.05
N SER A 197 5.00 2.25 -6.90
CA SER A 197 6.37 1.96 -7.33
C SER A 197 7.37 2.10 -6.17
N PHE A 198 7.33 3.25 -5.49
CA PHE A 198 8.13 3.58 -4.32
C PHE A 198 7.22 4.00 -3.15
N PRO A 199 7.52 3.60 -1.90
CA PRO A 199 6.77 4.04 -0.74
C PRO A 199 7.06 5.50 -0.39
N THR A 200 8.14 6.06 -0.93
CA THR A 200 8.61 7.41 -0.62
C THR A 200 9.18 8.09 -1.86
N VAL A 201 8.97 9.40 -1.94
CA VAL A 201 9.59 10.26 -2.97
C VAL A 201 10.30 11.41 -2.28
N THR A 202 11.52 11.70 -2.73
CA THR A 202 12.39 12.73 -2.17
C THR A 202 12.41 13.94 -3.10
N LEU A 203 11.90 15.06 -2.60
CA LEU A 203 12.02 16.36 -3.26
C LEU A 203 13.35 17.00 -2.85
N LEU A 204 14.25 17.20 -3.81
CA LEU A 204 15.48 17.96 -3.63
C LEU A 204 15.29 19.36 -4.20
N ILE A 205 15.54 20.38 -3.38
CA ILE A 205 15.47 21.78 -3.77
C ILE A 205 16.85 22.38 -3.58
N THR A 206 17.42 22.91 -4.65
CA THR A 206 18.70 23.61 -4.66
C THR A 206 18.42 25.08 -4.94
N VAL A 207 18.95 25.95 -4.10
CA VAL A 207 18.93 27.40 -4.32
C VAL A 207 20.35 27.87 -4.58
N THR A 208 20.53 28.53 -5.73
CA THR A 208 21.79 29.14 -6.13
C THR A 208 21.69 30.65 -6.06
N ASN A 209 22.78 31.34 -5.74
CA ASN A 209 22.86 32.79 -5.77
C ASN A 209 23.90 33.23 -6.82
N SER A 210 23.50 34.05 -7.79
CA SER A 210 24.42 34.48 -8.87
C SER A 210 25.04 35.88 -8.65
N GLN A 211 24.59 36.61 -7.64
CA GLN A 211 25.02 37.98 -7.35
C GLN A 211 25.66 38.07 -5.95
N GLU A 212 25.59 39.24 -5.32
CA GLU A 212 26.17 39.44 -4.00
C GLU A 212 25.49 38.57 -2.94
N LYS A 213 26.13 38.49 -1.77
CA LYS A 213 25.75 37.60 -0.68
C LYS A 213 24.28 37.71 -0.29
N ALA A 214 23.57 36.58 -0.33
CA ALA A 214 22.23 36.47 0.23
C ALA A 214 22.30 36.24 1.74
N ILE A 215 21.61 37.07 2.51
CA ILE A 215 21.61 37.04 3.98
C ILE A 215 20.38 36.27 4.47
N GLY A 216 20.62 35.24 5.27
CA GLY A 216 19.59 34.36 5.82
C GLY A 216 18.63 33.82 4.76
N PRO A 217 19.12 33.17 3.68
CA PRO A 217 18.25 32.64 2.66
C PRO A 217 17.34 31.55 3.23
N GLU A 218 16.07 31.60 2.85
CA GLU A 218 15.03 30.70 3.30
C GLU A 218 14.21 30.20 2.10
N VAL A 219 13.77 28.96 2.15
CA VAL A 219 12.87 28.35 1.17
C VAL A 219 11.55 28.01 1.84
N THR A 220 10.45 28.43 1.22
CA THR A 220 9.09 28.09 1.61
C THR A 220 8.52 27.12 0.59
N ILE A 221 7.99 25.98 1.06
CA ILE A 221 7.42 24.92 0.22
C ILE A 221 5.98 24.70 0.67
N SER A 222 5.03 24.83 -0.26
CA SER A 222 3.61 24.64 -0.01
C SER A 222 3.01 23.59 -0.94
N PHE A 223 2.24 22.66 -0.41
CA PHE A 223 1.66 21.53 -1.15
C PHE A 223 0.37 21.02 -0.50
N SER A 224 -0.42 20.23 -1.24
CA SER A 224 -1.67 19.64 -0.73
C SER A 224 -1.41 18.69 0.46
N ARG A 225 -2.36 18.61 1.41
CA ARG A 225 -2.14 17.91 2.69
C ARG A 225 -1.78 16.43 2.50
N ARG A 226 -0.51 16.09 2.71
CA ARG A 226 0.00 14.72 2.72
C ARG A 226 0.96 14.46 3.87
N SER A 227 1.11 13.19 4.20
CA SER A 227 2.07 12.70 5.18
C SER A 227 3.49 12.92 4.67
N LEU A 228 4.26 13.66 5.45
CA LEU A 228 5.71 13.75 5.30
C LEU A 228 6.35 12.66 6.13
N LYS A 229 7.27 11.91 5.54
CA LYS A 229 8.06 10.91 6.27
C LYS A 229 9.26 11.56 6.95
N TYR A 230 9.89 12.52 6.28
CA TYR A 230 11.03 13.24 6.81
C TYR A 230 10.97 14.72 6.46
N VAL A 231 11.22 15.54 7.48
CA VAL A 231 11.38 16.99 7.37
C VAL A 231 12.73 17.35 8.00
N PRO A 232 13.61 18.07 7.29
CA PRO A 232 14.86 18.55 7.86
C PRO A 232 14.64 19.40 9.10
N LYS A 233 15.56 19.31 10.06
CA LYS A 233 15.53 20.11 11.30
C LYS A 233 15.60 21.62 11.04
N THR A 234 16.11 22.01 9.88
CA THR A 234 16.18 23.41 9.44
C THR A 234 14.82 23.96 9.00
N CYS A 235 13.81 23.10 8.85
CA CYS A 235 12.47 23.46 8.42
C CYS A 235 11.49 23.54 9.60
N LYS A 236 10.59 24.51 9.53
CA LYS A 236 9.50 24.71 10.49
C LYS A 236 8.18 24.75 9.75
N SER A 237 7.15 24.10 10.29
CA SER A 237 5.81 24.17 9.72
C SER A 237 5.22 25.56 9.90
N ILE A 238 4.55 26.05 8.86
CA ILE A 238 3.71 27.23 8.89
C ILE A 238 2.27 26.71 9.02
N PRO A 239 1.56 27.06 10.11
CA PRO A 239 0.19 26.58 10.30
C PRO A 239 -0.74 27.19 9.25
N MET A 240 -1.31 26.34 8.39
CA MET A 240 -2.26 26.73 7.33
C MET A 240 -3.44 25.77 7.27
N GLU A 241 -4.64 26.30 7.01
CA GLU A 241 -5.90 25.53 7.14
C GLU A 241 -6.14 24.52 6.02
N LEU A 242 -5.58 24.72 4.82
CA LEU A 242 -5.91 23.90 3.64
C LEU A 242 -4.70 23.19 3.02
N PHE A 243 -3.49 23.67 3.29
CA PHE A 243 -2.26 23.14 2.72
C PHE A 243 -1.19 22.98 3.79
N SER A 244 -0.21 22.13 3.48
CA SER A 244 0.99 21.99 4.28
C SER A 244 2.01 22.99 3.76
N SER A 245 2.55 23.83 4.63
CA SER A 245 3.60 24.78 4.28
C SER A 245 4.77 24.68 5.26
N TYR A 246 5.98 24.65 4.73
CA TYR A 246 7.20 24.53 5.51
C TYR A 246 8.21 25.59 5.08
N LYS A 247 8.84 26.22 6.07
CA LYS A 247 9.88 27.22 5.87
C LYS A 247 11.22 26.69 6.37
N CYS A 248 12.18 26.57 5.47
CA CYS A 248 13.50 25.99 5.70
C CYS A 248 14.58 27.06 5.62
N SER A 249 15.44 27.13 6.64
CA SER A 249 16.64 27.95 6.58
C SER A 249 17.74 27.22 5.79
N LEU A 250 18.36 27.92 4.84
CA LEU A 250 19.49 27.42 4.06
C LEU A 250 20.85 27.83 4.65
N GLY A 251 20.85 28.37 5.87
CA GLY A 251 22.04 28.86 6.56
C GLY A 251 22.00 30.37 6.79
N LEU A 252 23.12 30.90 7.29
CA LEU A 252 23.25 32.33 7.59
C LEU A 252 23.52 33.16 6.34
N PHE A 253 24.30 32.61 5.40
CA PHE A 253 24.72 33.29 4.19
C PHE A 253 24.76 32.30 3.03
N LEU A 254 24.46 32.80 1.83
CA LEU A 254 24.76 32.13 0.58
C LEU A 254 25.63 33.07 -0.26
N GLU A 255 26.88 32.67 -0.46
CA GLU A 255 27.89 33.45 -1.18
C GLU A 255 27.51 33.64 -2.65
N GLN A 256 28.22 34.54 -3.32
CA GLN A 256 28.16 34.66 -4.79
C GLN A 256 28.59 33.33 -5.43
N ASP A 257 27.83 32.89 -6.42
CA ASP A 257 27.96 31.59 -7.09
C ASP A 257 27.83 30.38 -6.14
N GLY A 258 27.33 30.62 -4.93
CA GLY A 258 27.07 29.59 -3.93
C GLY A 258 25.78 28.85 -4.20
N ALA A 259 25.71 27.61 -3.74
CA ALA A 259 24.52 26.78 -3.76
C ALA A 259 24.24 26.19 -2.37
N ALA A 260 22.97 26.09 -2.00
CA ALA A 260 22.51 25.39 -0.81
C ALA A 260 21.29 24.55 -1.15
N SER A 261 21.16 23.37 -0.55
CA SER A 261 20.08 22.44 -0.85
C SER A 261 19.35 21.98 0.39
N VAL A 262 18.06 21.70 0.24
CA VAL A 262 17.20 21.07 1.24
C VAL A 262 16.44 19.92 0.60
N SER A 263 16.25 18.83 1.33
CA SER A 263 15.49 17.66 0.86
C SER A 263 14.33 17.32 1.79
N MET A 264 13.19 16.93 1.24
CA MET A 264 12.02 16.45 1.99
C MET A 264 11.56 15.10 1.46
N GLU A 265 11.16 14.18 2.34
CA GLU A 265 10.62 12.88 1.94
C GLU A 265 9.12 12.84 2.17
N PHE A 266 8.39 12.55 1.10
CA PHE A 266 6.94 12.41 1.08
C PHE A 266 6.56 10.93 1.16
N ASP A 267 5.58 10.61 2.01
CA ASP A 267 5.05 9.24 2.10
C ASP A 267 3.98 9.03 1.02
N MET A 268 4.26 8.09 0.12
CA MET A 268 3.39 7.73 -1.00
C MET A 268 2.65 6.41 -0.77
N SER A 269 2.79 5.81 0.42
CA SER A 269 2.26 4.47 0.72
C SER A 269 0.73 4.40 0.76
N ASP A 270 0.07 5.52 1.09
CA ASP A 270 -1.40 5.61 1.21
C ASP A 270 -2.09 5.89 -0.14
N LEU A 271 -1.33 5.99 -1.23
CA LEU A 271 -1.88 6.23 -2.57
C LEU A 271 -2.45 4.94 -3.15
N VAL A 272 -3.75 4.97 -3.43
CA VAL A 272 -4.50 3.83 -3.97
C VAL A 272 -5.23 4.27 -5.24
N ALA A 273 -4.98 3.57 -6.34
CA ALA A 273 -5.58 3.89 -7.63
C ALA A 273 -7.10 3.65 -7.60
N GLY A 274 -7.87 4.57 -8.19
CA GLY A 274 -9.34 4.48 -8.24
C GLY A 274 -10.08 5.11 -7.05
N ARG A 275 -9.37 5.61 -6.03
CA ARG A 275 -9.99 6.38 -4.95
C ARG A 275 -10.45 7.75 -5.48
N GLN A 276 -11.72 8.11 -5.27
CA GLN A 276 -12.33 9.34 -5.83
C GLN A 276 -11.62 10.64 -5.40
N GLU A 277 -10.98 10.64 -4.23
CA GLU A 277 -10.28 11.79 -3.66
C GLU A 277 -8.82 11.91 -4.12
N LEU A 278 -8.34 10.98 -4.96
CA LEU A 278 -6.98 11.03 -5.46
C LEU A 278 -6.89 12.07 -6.58
N GLU A 279 -6.18 13.17 -6.30
CA GLU A 279 -5.78 14.15 -7.31
C GLU A 279 -4.92 13.48 -8.39
N LYS A 280 -5.03 13.93 -9.65
CA LYS A 280 -4.23 13.37 -10.75
C LYS A 280 -2.76 13.78 -10.68
N GLU A 281 -2.47 14.84 -9.96
CA GLU A 281 -1.14 15.42 -9.83
C GLU A 281 -1.04 16.16 -8.50
N TYR A 282 0.18 16.30 -7.98
CA TYR A 282 0.47 17.25 -6.92
C TYR A 282 1.24 18.44 -7.44
N ILE A 283 0.90 19.60 -6.89
CA ILE A 283 1.54 20.86 -7.20
C ILE A 283 2.28 21.33 -5.95
N PHE A 284 3.56 21.61 -6.12
CA PHE A 284 4.45 22.14 -5.10
C PHE A 284 4.79 23.58 -5.48
N HIS A 285 4.34 24.52 -4.66
CA HIS A 285 4.71 25.93 -4.77
C HIS A 285 5.96 26.17 -3.92
N ILE A 286 7.06 26.52 -4.57
CA ILE A 286 8.37 26.68 -3.93
C ILE A 286 8.83 28.12 -4.14
N GLU A 287 9.12 28.82 -3.05
CA GLU A 287 9.57 30.21 -3.04
C GLU A 287 10.86 30.35 -2.22
N ALA A 288 11.85 31.05 -2.75
CA ALA A 288 13.08 31.38 -2.06
C ALA A 288 13.11 32.88 -1.73
N THR A 289 13.47 33.19 -0.49
CA THR A 289 13.49 34.55 0.05
C THR A 289 14.79 34.80 0.81
N THR A 290 15.17 36.07 0.96
CA THR A 290 16.35 36.49 1.71
C THR A 290 16.11 37.88 2.32
N ALA A 291 16.88 38.23 3.35
CA ALA A 291 16.90 39.58 3.90
C ALA A 291 17.68 40.59 3.02
N SER A 292 18.47 40.11 2.05
CA SER A 292 19.10 40.94 1.02
C SER A 292 18.05 41.50 0.05
N GLU A 293 18.39 42.58 -0.65
CA GLU A 293 17.52 43.08 -1.72
C GLU A 293 17.52 42.06 -2.87
N MET A 294 16.36 41.60 -3.30
CA MET A 294 16.25 40.61 -4.36
C MET A 294 16.12 41.32 -5.71
N LEU A 295 16.98 40.93 -6.66
CA LEU A 295 16.88 41.41 -8.05
C LEU A 295 15.55 40.99 -8.69
N GLN A 296 15.12 39.75 -8.42
CA GLN A 296 13.90 39.14 -8.94
C GLN A 296 13.29 38.21 -7.89
N PRO A 297 11.95 38.01 -7.91
CA PRO A 297 11.31 36.98 -7.11
C PRO A 297 11.75 35.60 -7.58
N ALA A 298 12.15 34.74 -6.64
CA ALA A 298 12.55 33.37 -6.91
C ALA A 298 11.40 32.44 -6.50
N ALA A 299 10.56 32.06 -7.46
CA ALA A 299 9.45 31.14 -7.21
C ALA A 299 9.22 30.21 -8.41
N ILE A 300 8.91 28.95 -8.15
CA ILE A 300 8.58 27.93 -9.16
C ILE A 300 7.43 27.04 -8.69
N ASP A 301 6.71 26.50 -9.66
CA ASP A 301 5.73 25.44 -9.45
C ASP A 301 6.29 24.14 -10.01
N LEU A 302 6.38 23.11 -9.16
CA LEU A 302 6.78 21.78 -9.56
C LEU A 302 5.54 20.87 -9.51
N VAL A 303 5.28 20.16 -10.61
CA VAL A 303 4.14 19.26 -10.73
C VAL A 303 4.62 17.81 -10.70
N LEU A 304 3.93 16.97 -9.92
CA LEU A 304 4.14 15.54 -9.83
C LEU A 304 2.88 14.81 -10.32
N PRO A 305 2.82 14.42 -11.59
CA PRO A 305 1.68 13.68 -12.14
C PRO A 305 1.66 12.23 -11.66
N PHE A 306 0.46 11.67 -11.49
CA PHE A 306 0.24 10.29 -11.07
C PHE A 306 -0.31 9.43 -12.19
N VAL A 307 0.29 8.25 -12.34
CA VAL A 307 -0.18 7.20 -13.23
C VAL A 307 -0.40 5.91 -12.47
N ALA A 308 -1.43 5.15 -12.88
CA ALA A 308 -1.68 3.83 -12.35
C ALA A 308 -1.11 2.79 -13.33
N SER A 309 -0.22 1.93 -12.84
CA SER A 309 0.25 0.77 -13.59
C SER A 309 -0.33 -0.48 -12.95
N VAL A 310 -1.30 -1.05 -13.66
CA VAL A 310 -2.11 -2.16 -13.19
C VAL A 310 -1.93 -3.31 -14.15
N ASP A 311 -1.69 -4.48 -13.58
CA ASP A 311 -1.54 -5.72 -14.34
C ASP A 311 -2.18 -6.83 -13.50
N THR A 312 -3.39 -7.22 -13.89
CA THR A 312 -4.17 -8.23 -13.18
C THR A 312 -4.05 -9.55 -13.90
N HIS A 313 -3.95 -10.63 -13.14
CA HIS A 313 -3.93 -11.96 -13.70
C HIS A 313 -4.95 -12.82 -13.00
N LEU A 314 -5.88 -13.36 -13.77
CA LEU A 314 -6.85 -14.33 -13.30
C LEU A 314 -6.35 -15.74 -13.64
N TYR A 315 -6.35 -16.63 -12.65
CA TYR A 315 -6.02 -18.04 -12.80
C TYR A 315 -7.26 -18.87 -12.55
N ALA A 316 -7.56 -19.79 -13.45
CA ALA A 316 -8.67 -20.72 -13.31
C ALA A 316 -8.16 -22.17 -13.15
N SER A 317 -8.78 -22.92 -12.25
CA SER A 317 -8.47 -24.35 -12.10
C SER A 317 -9.28 -25.19 -13.09
N THR A 318 -8.67 -26.24 -13.65
CA THR A 318 -9.39 -27.26 -14.44
C THR A 318 -9.39 -28.60 -13.71
N LYS A 319 -10.53 -29.30 -13.68
CA LYS A 319 -10.67 -30.60 -13.00
C LYS A 319 -11.23 -31.67 -13.92
N VAL A 320 -10.62 -32.85 -13.91
CA VAL A 320 -11.12 -34.04 -14.62
C VAL A 320 -11.81 -34.98 -13.63
N MET A 321 -13.02 -35.42 -13.97
CA MET A 321 -13.78 -36.40 -13.21
C MET A 321 -14.24 -37.54 -14.10
N LYS A 322 -14.12 -38.75 -13.56
CA LYS A 322 -14.50 -39.99 -14.22
C LYS A 322 -15.80 -40.51 -13.64
N PHE A 323 -16.69 -40.93 -14.52
CA PHE A 323 -18.05 -41.33 -14.19
C PHE A 323 -18.29 -42.77 -14.56
N ASN A 324 -18.47 -43.64 -13.57
CA ASN A 324 -18.94 -44.99 -13.81
C ASN A 324 -20.47 -45.01 -13.78
N GLU A 325 -21.08 -45.32 -14.92
CA GLU A 325 -22.52 -45.38 -15.17
C GLU A 325 -23.31 -46.16 -14.10
N LYS A 326 -22.68 -47.19 -13.51
CA LYS A 326 -23.32 -48.14 -12.58
C LYS A 326 -23.33 -47.69 -11.12
N THR A 327 -22.49 -46.74 -10.73
CA THR A 327 -22.32 -46.29 -9.33
C THR A 327 -22.67 -44.81 -9.14
N LEU A 328 -23.42 -44.21 -10.07
CA LEU A 328 -23.76 -42.79 -9.98
C LEU A 328 -24.71 -42.52 -8.80
N GLN A 329 -24.25 -41.60 -7.94
CA GLN A 329 -25.14 -40.84 -7.07
C GLN A 329 -26.10 -39.98 -7.91
N PRO A 330 -27.28 -39.60 -7.39
CA PRO A 330 -28.28 -38.84 -8.16
C PRO A 330 -27.79 -37.45 -8.60
N TYR A 331 -26.82 -36.88 -7.89
CA TYR A 331 -26.22 -35.58 -8.19
C TYR A 331 -24.72 -35.62 -7.95
N GLN A 332 -24.02 -34.65 -8.55
CA GLN A 332 -22.58 -34.47 -8.44
C GLN A 332 -22.26 -33.04 -8.07
N ILE A 333 -21.34 -32.86 -7.13
CA ILE A 333 -20.90 -31.54 -6.69
C ILE A 333 -19.56 -31.24 -7.32
N LEU A 334 -19.49 -30.15 -8.08
CA LEU A 334 -18.29 -29.66 -8.72
C LEU A 334 -17.92 -28.30 -8.11
N SER A 335 -16.67 -27.89 -8.27
CA SER A 335 -16.18 -26.61 -7.78
C SER A 335 -15.27 -26.00 -8.83
N HIS A 336 -15.62 -24.81 -9.30
CA HIS A 336 -14.74 -24.00 -10.14
C HIS A 336 -14.02 -22.99 -9.24
N LEU A 337 -12.70 -23.06 -9.22
CA LEU A 337 -11.85 -22.20 -8.42
C LEU A 337 -11.15 -21.19 -9.34
N TYR A 338 -11.26 -19.93 -8.97
CA TYR A 338 -10.56 -18.82 -9.58
C TYR A 338 -9.68 -18.15 -8.55
N GLU A 339 -8.53 -17.66 -9.00
CA GLU A 339 -7.60 -16.91 -8.18
C GLU A 339 -7.15 -15.67 -8.95
N VAL A 340 -7.29 -14.51 -8.33
CA VAL A 340 -6.83 -13.25 -8.91
C VAL A 340 -5.60 -12.75 -8.17
N ARG A 341 -4.61 -12.27 -8.93
CA ARG A 341 -3.39 -11.65 -8.42
C ARG A 341 -3.12 -10.34 -9.13
N LEU A 342 -2.62 -9.37 -8.38
CA LEU A 342 -2.13 -8.10 -8.89
C LEU A 342 -0.61 -8.20 -9.07
N LYS A 343 -0.14 -8.11 -10.31
CA LYS A 343 1.29 -8.14 -10.67
C LYS A 343 1.88 -6.72 -10.77
N GLY A 344 1.06 -5.77 -11.19
CA GLY A 344 1.41 -4.36 -11.28
C GLY A 344 1.75 -3.74 -9.92
N PRO A 345 2.50 -2.62 -9.90
CA PRO A 345 2.87 -1.94 -8.66
C PRO A 345 1.68 -1.24 -7.98
N SER A 346 0.68 -0.78 -8.75
CA SER A 346 -0.37 0.10 -8.22
C SER A 346 -1.47 -0.66 -7.47
N PRO A 347 -1.65 -0.45 -6.14
CA PRO A 347 -2.79 -0.97 -5.41
C PRO A 347 -4.10 -0.35 -5.92
N LEU A 348 -5.19 -1.12 -5.82
CA LEU A 348 -6.49 -0.77 -6.37
C LEU A 348 -7.51 -0.53 -5.27
N SER A 349 -8.37 0.48 -5.40
CA SER A 349 -9.44 0.75 -4.44
C SER A 349 -10.55 -0.30 -4.48
N SER A 350 -10.75 -0.90 -5.64
CA SER A 350 -11.70 -1.98 -5.85
C SER A 350 -11.38 -2.77 -7.10
N LEU A 351 -11.82 -4.02 -7.11
CA LEU A 351 -11.66 -4.93 -8.24
C LEU A 351 -13.00 -5.63 -8.50
N ARG A 352 -13.44 -5.66 -9.76
CA ARG A 352 -14.71 -6.29 -10.15
C ARG A 352 -14.42 -7.58 -10.89
N LEU A 353 -14.80 -8.70 -10.29
CA LEU A 353 -14.76 -10.02 -10.93
C LEU A 353 -16.17 -10.37 -11.42
N SER A 354 -16.30 -10.70 -12.69
CA SER A 354 -17.54 -11.23 -13.28
C SER A 354 -17.31 -12.65 -13.79
N PHE A 355 -18.22 -13.55 -13.44
CA PHE A 355 -18.19 -14.94 -13.86
C PHE A 355 -19.46 -15.29 -14.62
N LYS A 356 -19.32 -15.88 -15.81
CA LYS A 356 -20.42 -16.46 -16.58
C LYS A 356 -20.44 -17.96 -16.39
N VAL A 357 -21.51 -18.47 -15.80
CA VAL A 357 -21.70 -19.90 -15.51
C VAL A 357 -22.85 -20.44 -16.36
N PRO A 358 -22.65 -21.49 -17.16
CA PRO A 358 -23.71 -22.08 -17.96
C PRO A 358 -24.65 -22.87 -17.04
N VAL A 359 -25.94 -22.57 -17.09
CA VAL A 359 -26.95 -23.17 -16.17
C VAL A 359 -27.98 -24.00 -16.92
N ASN A 360 -28.55 -23.45 -18.00
CA ASN A 360 -29.63 -24.09 -18.74
C ASN A 360 -29.23 -24.35 -20.19
N LEU A 361 -29.72 -25.45 -20.74
CA LEU A 361 -29.70 -25.73 -22.16
C LEU A 361 -31.07 -25.41 -22.75
N THR A 362 -31.13 -24.42 -23.65
CA THR A 362 -32.38 -23.94 -24.24
C THR A 362 -32.53 -24.49 -25.66
N ARG A 363 -33.50 -25.40 -25.83
CA ARG A 363 -33.80 -26.06 -27.11
C ARG A 363 -35.22 -25.70 -27.54
N THR A 364 -35.34 -24.80 -28.53
CA THR A 364 -36.60 -24.41 -29.21
C THR A 364 -37.74 -23.90 -28.32
N LEU A 365 -38.34 -24.74 -27.46
CA LEU A 365 -39.46 -24.43 -26.56
C LEU A 365 -39.23 -24.91 -25.11
N ASP A 366 -38.24 -25.77 -24.85
CA ASP A 366 -37.94 -26.30 -23.52
C ASP A 366 -36.56 -25.84 -23.02
N SER A 367 -36.49 -25.45 -21.75
CA SER A 367 -35.25 -25.14 -21.02
C SER A 367 -34.93 -26.29 -20.06
N LEU A 368 -33.77 -26.93 -20.24
CA LEU A 368 -33.30 -28.00 -19.37
C LEU A 368 -32.22 -27.47 -18.43
N GLU A 369 -32.46 -27.51 -17.11
CA GLU A 369 -31.43 -27.19 -16.12
C GLU A 369 -30.38 -28.30 -16.09
N VAL A 370 -29.15 -27.93 -16.44
CA VAL A 370 -28.00 -28.84 -16.51
C VAL A 370 -27.14 -28.68 -15.26
N VAL A 371 -26.92 -27.43 -14.86
CA VAL A 371 -26.05 -27.05 -13.76
C VAL A 371 -26.81 -26.09 -12.85
N GLN A 372 -26.88 -26.45 -11.57
CA GLN A 372 -27.39 -25.59 -10.51
C GLN A 372 -26.21 -24.98 -9.74
N VAL A 373 -26.20 -23.65 -9.60
CA VAL A 373 -25.20 -22.98 -8.74
C VAL A 373 -25.65 -23.03 -7.29
N LEU A 374 -24.81 -23.58 -6.42
CA LEU A 374 -25.09 -23.75 -4.99
C LEU A 374 -24.70 -22.52 -4.18
N HIS A 375 -23.48 -22.04 -4.42
CA HIS A 375 -22.91 -20.87 -3.75
C HIS A 375 -21.76 -20.31 -4.57
N ALA A 376 -21.52 -19.02 -4.40
CA ALA A 376 -20.29 -18.35 -4.82
C ALA A 376 -19.66 -17.75 -3.57
N LYS A 377 -18.50 -18.25 -3.19
CA LYS A 377 -17.72 -17.73 -2.05
C LYS A 377 -16.49 -17.05 -2.59
N ALA A 378 -16.28 -15.80 -2.20
CA ALA A 378 -15.08 -15.05 -2.52
C ALA A 378 -14.33 -14.73 -1.23
N GLU A 379 -13.00 -14.78 -1.29
CA GLU A 379 -12.13 -14.50 -0.15
C GLU A 379 -10.94 -13.65 -0.60
N ILE A 380 -10.55 -12.68 0.23
CA ILE A 380 -9.31 -11.90 0.10
C ILE A 380 -8.48 -12.15 1.35
N ASP A 381 -7.30 -12.72 1.18
CA ASP A 381 -6.38 -12.99 2.31
C ASP A 381 -7.07 -13.72 3.49
N GLY A 382 -8.07 -14.56 3.17
CA GLY A 382 -8.88 -15.35 4.13
C GLY A 382 -10.11 -14.63 4.70
N VAL A 383 -10.45 -13.43 4.22
CA VAL A 383 -11.66 -12.67 4.62
C VAL A 383 -12.74 -12.80 3.55
N ASP A 384 -13.94 -13.21 3.96
CA ASP A 384 -15.10 -13.38 3.06
C ASP A 384 -15.54 -12.07 2.40
N VAL A 385 -15.81 -12.14 1.09
CA VAL A 385 -16.33 -11.06 0.24
C VAL A 385 -17.69 -11.47 -0.32
N GLN A 386 -18.62 -10.51 -0.41
CA GLN A 386 -19.95 -10.77 -0.96
C GLN A 386 -19.94 -10.81 -2.49
N CYS A 387 -20.64 -11.79 -3.04
CA CYS A 387 -20.94 -11.90 -4.47
C CYS A 387 -22.45 -11.80 -4.71
N GLN A 388 -22.84 -11.20 -5.83
CA GLN A 388 -24.21 -11.09 -6.29
C GLN A 388 -24.41 -11.97 -7.53
N ALA A 389 -25.46 -12.75 -7.57
CA ALA A 389 -25.81 -13.57 -8.72
C ALA A 389 -27.04 -13.00 -9.42
N THR A 390 -26.96 -12.83 -10.74
CA THR A 390 -28.03 -12.32 -11.58
C THR A 390 -28.22 -13.25 -12.78
N ASN A 391 -29.48 -13.59 -13.10
CA ASN A 391 -29.79 -14.34 -14.30
C ASN A 391 -29.66 -13.41 -15.52
N VAL A 392 -28.76 -13.73 -16.45
CA VAL A 392 -28.62 -12.96 -17.69
C VAL A 392 -29.59 -13.56 -18.70
N HIS A 393 -30.79 -12.97 -18.81
CA HIS A 393 -31.55 -13.10 -20.04
C HIS A 393 -30.96 -12.10 -21.04
N GLU A 394 -30.10 -12.57 -21.94
CA GLU A 394 -29.74 -11.75 -23.10
C GLU A 394 -31.04 -11.36 -23.82
N SER A 395 -31.41 -10.09 -23.69
CA SER A 395 -32.39 -9.46 -24.56
C SER A 395 -31.79 -9.53 -25.97
N LYS A 396 -32.20 -10.55 -26.73
CA LYS A 396 -31.92 -10.66 -28.16
C LYS A 396 -32.65 -9.52 -28.85
N ASP A 397 -32.06 -8.33 -28.80
CA ASP A 397 -32.55 -7.21 -29.56
C ASP A 397 -32.35 -7.54 -31.04
N LYS A 398 -33.47 -7.67 -31.73
CA LYS A 398 -33.52 -7.95 -33.15
C LYS A 398 -33.11 -6.68 -33.87
N ASP A 399 -31.84 -6.59 -34.27
CA ASP A 399 -31.45 -5.73 -35.37
C ASP A 399 -32.04 -6.29 -36.68
N ILE A 400 -33.33 -6.04 -36.89
CA ILE A 400 -33.98 -6.09 -38.19
C ILE A 400 -33.93 -4.67 -38.73
N ARG A 401 -32.84 -4.36 -39.44
CA ARG A 401 -32.84 -3.27 -40.42
C ARG A 401 -32.54 -3.84 -41.80
N SER A 402 -33.63 -4.27 -42.44
CA SER A 402 -33.92 -4.08 -43.85
C SER A 402 -32.79 -4.32 -44.86
N GLU A 403 -32.70 -5.54 -45.38
CA GLU A 403 -32.51 -5.74 -46.82
C GLU A 403 -33.58 -6.68 -47.36
N ARG A 404 -34.41 -6.13 -48.25
CA ARG A 404 -35.40 -6.85 -49.04
C ARG A 404 -34.69 -7.61 -50.16
N ASN A 405 -35.31 -8.74 -50.51
CA ASN A 405 -35.24 -9.48 -51.77
C ASN A 405 -34.07 -10.45 -51.92
N THR A 406 -34.33 -11.73 -51.65
CA THR A 406 -34.58 -12.68 -52.75
C THR A 406 -35.25 -13.96 -52.24
N ASN A 407 -36.25 -14.40 -52.98
CA ASN A 407 -36.97 -15.65 -52.76
C ASN A 407 -36.04 -16.84 -53.04
N GLN A 408 -35.83 -17.73 -52.06
CA GLN A 408 -35.77 -19.17 -52.36
C GLN A 408 -36.02 -20.02 -51.12
N MET A 409 -37.03 -20.86 -51.26
CA MET A 409 -37.50 -21.86 -50.32
C MET A 409 -36.58 -23.09 -50.38
N GLU A 410 -35.92 -23.42 -49.27
CA GLU A 410 -35.49 -24.78 -48.93
C GLU A 410 -35.55 -24.98 -47.41
N PRO A 411 -36.09 -26.11 -46.91
CA PRO A 411 -36.10 -26.43 -45.49
C PRO A 411 -34.72 -26.96 -45.08
N ARG A 412 -33.82 -26.09 -44.64
CA ARG A 412 -32.54 -26.51 -44.07
C ARG A 412 -32.72 -26.95 -42.63
N VAL A 413 -32.72 -28.27 -42.46
CA VAL A 413 -32.40 -29.00 -41.24
C VAL A 413 -31.27 -28.30 -40.49
N ILE A 414 -31.58 -27.75 -39.31
CA ILE A 414 -30.61 -27.12 -38.41
C ILE A 414 -29.64 -28.20 -37.93
N ARG A 415 -28.46 -28.26 -38.56
CA ARG A 415 -27.37 -29.15 -38.15
C ARG A 415 -26.88 -28.74 -36.76
N LYS A 416 -27.02 -29.66 -35.78
CA LYS A 416 -26.52 -29.68 -34.39
C LYS A 416 -24.99 -29.49 -34.21
N LYS A 417 -24.29 -28.77 -35.09
CA LYS A 417 -22.84 -28.97 -35.32
C LYS A 417 -21.89 -28.03 -34.55
N HIS A 418 -22.35 -27.33 -33.50
CA HIS A 418 -21.48 -26.42 -32.73
C HIS A 418 -21.13 -26.89 -31.31
N MET A 419 -21.84 -27.87 -30.75
CA MET A 419 -21.57 -28.35 -29.38
C MET A 419 -20.75 -29.65 -29.32
N ILE A 420 -20.54 -30.33 -30.46
CA ILE A 420 -19.97 -31.69 -30.49
C ILE A 420 -18.73 -31.71 -31.37
N PHE A 421 -17.57 -31.90 -30.74
CA PHE A 421 -16.30 -32.22 -31.40
C PHE A 421 -15.84 -33.60 -30.92
N GLU A 422 -15.59 -34.54 -31.84
CA GLU A 422 -14.91 -35.81 -31.52
C GLU A 422 -15.49 -36.62 -30.33
N ARG A 423 -16.82 -36.58 -30.13
CA ARG A 423 -17.58 -37.18 -28.99
C ARG A 423 -17.49 -36.43 -27.65
N ALA A 424 -17.12 -35.17 -27.64
CA ALA A 424 -17.21 -34.28 -26.48
C ALA A 424 -18.34 -33.24 -26.66
N ILE A 425 -19.15 -33.04 -25.61
CA ILE A 425 -20.14 -31.96 -25.51
C ILE A 425 -19.52 -30.79 -24.75
N TYR A 426 -19.50 -29.61 -25.34
CA TYR A 426 -19.06 -28.38 -24.69
C TYR A 426 -20.27 -27.59 -24.17
N PHE A 427 -20.33 -27.42 -22.85
CA PHE A 427 -21.35 -26.66 -22.16
C PHE A 427 -20.72 -25.37 -21.61
N GLU A 428 -20.80 -24.32 -22.41
CA GLU A 428 -20.12 -23.04 -22.22
C GLU A 428 -21.01 -21.87 -22.64
N CYS A 429 -20.75 -20.68 -22.09
CA CYS A 429 -21.56 -19.48 -22.29
C CYS A 429 -21.38 -18.78 -23.64
N THR A 430 -20.42 -19.18 -24.45
CA THR A 430 -20.23 -18.68 -25.82
C THR A 430 -21.27 -19.27 -26.78
N SER A 431 -21.93 -20.37 -26.39
CA SER A 431 -22.87 -21.10 -27.23
C SER A 431 -24.27 -20.51 -27.18
N ARG A 432 -24.88 -20.32 -28.36
CA ARG A 432 -26.21 -19.68 -28.53
C ARG A 432 -27.39 -20.44 -27.92
N PHE A 433 -27.18 -21.67 -27.47
CA PHE A 433 -28.20 -22.54 -26.89
C PHE A 433 -28.03 -22.74 -25.39
N VAL A 434 -27.09 -22.03 -24.76
CA VAL A 434 -26.81 -22.12 -23.33
C VAL A 434 -27.18 -20.80 -22.68
N ASP A 435 -28.08 -20.85 -21.70
CA ASP A 435 -28.34 -19.69 -20.86
C ASP A 435 -27.37 -19.69 -19.69
N CYS A 436 -26.87 -18.49 -19.37
CA CYS A 436 -25.86 -18.30 -18.35
C CYS A 436 -26.33 -17.42 -17.21
N MET A 437 -25.84 -17.75 -16.03
CA MET A 437 -25.94 -16.92 -14.85
C MET A 437 -24.65 -16.10 -14.71
N GLU A 438 -24.79 -14.81 -14.42
CA GLU A 438 -23.67 -13.94 -14.11
C GLU A 438 -23.51 -13.82 -12.60
N ILE A 439 -22.29 -14.01 -12.12
CA ILE A 439 -21.91 -13.83 -10.72
C ILE A 439 -20.90 -12.70 -10.66
N ILE A 440 -21.20 -11.66 -9.89
CA ILE A 440 -20.35 -10.48 -9.74
C ILE A 440 -19.85 -10.43 -8.31
N CYS A 441 -18.53 -10.41 -8.13
CA CYS A 441 -17.91 -10.22 -6.82
C CYS A 441 -17.14 -8.89 -6.83
N MET A 442 -17.42 -8.04 -5.83
CA MET A 442 -16.78 -6.74 -5.67
C MET A 442 -15.74 -6.83 -4.56
N PHE A 443 -14.48 -6.89 -4.97
CA PHE A 443 -13.36 -6.92 -4.06
C PHE A 443 -13.07 -5.47 -3.64
N PRO A 444 -12.96 -5.18 -2.32
CA PRO A 444 -12.53 -3.87 -1.82
C PRO A 444 -11.04 -3.63 -2.14
N GLU A 445 -10.39 -2.75 -1.38
CA GLU A 445 -8.99 -2.39 -1.59
C GLU A 445 -8.10 -3.63 -1.76
N PHE A 446 -7.46 -3.73 -2.92
CA PHE A 446 -6.68 -4.89 -3.34
C PHE A 446 -5.22 -4.50 -3.51
N GLN A 447 -4.38 -4.97 -2.57
CA GLN A 447 -2.97 -4.63 -2.54
C GLN A 447 -2.13 -5.57 -3.40
N ARG A 448 -0.91 -5.15 -3.75
CA ARG A 448 0.03 -5.92 -4.60
C ARG A 448 0.33 -7.33 -4.05
N ARG A 449 0.28 -7.52 -2.74
CA ARG A 449 0.55 -8.81 -2.09
C ARG A 449 -0.72 -9.60 -1.77
N SER A 450 -1.89 -9.01 -1.95
CA SER A 450 -3.16 -9.66 -1.66
C SER A 450 -3.44 -10.76 -2.67
N ARG A 451 -4.06 -11.84 -2.18
CA ARG A 451 -4.52 -12.95 -3.00
C ARG A 451 -6.03 -13.04 -2.88
N GLY A 452 -6.71 -12.86 -4.01
CA GLY A 452 -8.14 -13.06 -4.11
C GLY A 452 -8.45 -14.46 -4.62
N SER A 453 -9.45 -15.12 -4.05
CA SER A 453 -9.95 -16.39 -4.58
C SER A 453 -11.47 -16.40 -4.64
N VAL A 454 -12.03 -17.07 -5.65
CA VAL A 454 -13.46 -17.26 -5.80
C VAL A 454 -13.74 -18.74 -6.08
N THR A 455 -14.58 -19.34 -5.24
CA THR A 455 -15.03 -20.72 -5.38
C THR A 455 -16.51 -20.73 -5.74
N ILE A 456 -16.83 -21.25 -6.92
CA ILE A 456 -18.20 -21.44 -7.39
C ILE A 456 -18.57 -22.91 -7.21
N GLY A 457 -19.46 -23.20 -6.28
CA GLY A 457 -19.99 -24.54 -6.04
C GLY A 457 -21.13 -24.85 -7.01
N LEU A 458 -20.99 -25.92 -7.78
CA LEU A 458 -21.93 -26.35 -8.81
C LEU A 458 -22.54 -27.71 -8.44
N ARG A 459 -23.79 -27.94 -8.82
CA ARG A 459 -24.46 -29.23 -8.73
C ARG A 459 -24.94 -29.63 -10.12
N VAL A 460 -24.62 -30.85 -10.52
CA VAL A 460 -25.01 -31.41 -11.81
C VAL A 460 -25.86 -32.66 -11.59
N SER A 461 -26.99 -32.74 -12.28
CA SER A 461 -27.87 -33.90 -12.25
C SER A 461 -27.29 -35.04 -13.07
N SER A 462 -27.08 -36.18 -12.41
CA SER A 462 -26.56 -37.39 -13.03
C SER A 462 -27.46 -37.92 -14.14
N ASN A 463 -28.78 -37.72 -14.00
CA ASN A 463 -29.75 -38.11 -15.02
C ASN A 463 -29.66 -37.21 -16.25
N THR A 464 -29.50 -35.90 -16.06
CA THR A 464 -29.32 -34.95 -17.17
C THR A 464 -28.07 -35.26 -17.96
N VAL A 465 -26.95 -35.52 -17.29
CA VAL A 465 -25.68 -35.91 -17.91
C VAL A 465 -25.82 -37.20 -18.71
N ARG A 466 -26.50 -38.21 -18.15
CA ARG A 466 -26.75 -39.48 -18.85
C ARG A 466 -27.57 -39.28 -20.12
N ASN A 467 -28.68 -38.55 -20.03
CA ASN A 467 -29.54 -38.27 -21.17
C ASN A 467 -28.76 -37.52 -22.26
N MET A 468 -27.90 -36.57 -21.91
CA MET A 468 -27.05 -35.87 -22.87
C MET A 468 -26.07 -36.81 -23.59
N PHE A 469 -25.44 -37.74 -22.87
CA PHE A 469 -24.56 -38.74 -23.48
C PHE A 469 -25.29 -39.71 -24.41
N GLU A 470 -26.49 -40.16 -24.01
CA GLU A 470 -27.31 -41.08 -24.80
C GLU A 470 -27.90 -40.41 -26.06
N GLU A 471 -28.41 -39.18 -25.94
CA GLU A 471 -29.05 -38.46 -27.05
C GLU A 471 -28.05 -37.98 -28.10
N GLU A 472 -26.86 -37.53 -27.69
CA GLU A 472 -25.87 -36.93 -28.59
C GLU A 472 -24.72 -37.89 -28.96
N GLY A 473 -24.68 -39.08 -28.36
CA GLY A 473 -23.66 -40.09 -28.65
C GLY A 473 -22.25 -39.68 -28.22
N ALA A 474 -22.14 -38.79 -27.23
CA ALA A 474 -20.88 -38.32 -26.68
C ALA A 474 -20.39 -39.22 -25.53
N ASP A 475 -19.10 -39.14 -25.23
CA ASP A 475 -18.44 -39.85 -24.13
C ASP A 475 -17.80 -38.87 -23.11
N VAL A 476 -17.68 -37.59 -23.49
CA VAL A 476 -17.09 -36.51 -22.67
C VAL A 476 -18.03 -35.31 -22.60
N LEU A 477 -18.20 -34.73 -21.42
CA LEU A 477 -18.94 -33.48 -21.19
C LEU A 477 -17.99 -32.49 -20.52
N VAL A 478 -17.81 -31.32 -21.12
CA VAL A 478 -17.00 -30.23 -20.57
C VAL A 478 -17.96 -29.14 -20.10
N ILE A 479 -17.94 -28.84 -18.81
CA ILE A 479 -18.68 -27.71 -18.23
C ILE A 479 -17.66 -26.60 -17.98
N ALA A 480 -17.78 -25.52 -18.74
CA ALA A 480 -16.85 -24.40 -18.72
C ALA A 480 -17.55 -23.14 -18.24
N SER A 481 -17.00 -22.52 -17.19
CA SER A 481 -17.37 -21.17 -16.78
C SER A 481 -16.23 -20.22 -17.13
N GLN A 482 -16.57 -18.98 -17.47
CA GLN A 482 -15.59 -17.94 -17.81
C GLN A 482 -15.54 -16.91 -16.70
N GLY A 483 -14.34 -16.52 -16.28
CA GLY A 483 -14.09 -15.41 -15.37
C GLY A 483 -13.43 -14.25 -16.10
N VAL A 484 -13.82 -13.03 -15.73
CA VAL A 484 -13.25 -11.78 -16.24
C VAL A 484 -12.97 -10.86 -15.06
N VAL A 485 -11.77 -10.28 -15.03
CA VAL A 485 -11.42 -9.22 -14.09
C VAL A 485 -11.51 -7.87 -14.79
N THR A 486 -12.12 -6.90 -14.11
CA THR A 486 -12.24 -5.52 -14.59
C THR A 486 -11.93 -4.56 -13.45
N THR A 487 -11.25 -3.47 -13.78
CA THR A 487 -10.92 -2.41 -12.83
C THR A 487 -11.83 -1.21 -13.09
N PRO A 488 -12.65 -0.78 -12.11
CA PRO A 488 -13.56 0.35 -12.28
C PRO A 488 -12.82 1.69 -12.06
N ILE A 489 -11.72 1.93 -12.77
CA ILE A 489 -10.92 3.15 -12.64
C ILE A 489 -11.23 4.07 -13.83
N ALA A 490 -11.83 5.23 -13.56
CA ALA A 490 -12.16 6.21 -14.59
C ALA A 490 -11.24 7.45 -14.60
N SER A 491 -10.39 7.63 -13.57
CA SER A 491 -9.73 8.91 -13.28
C SER A 491 -8.25 8.99 -13.61
N LEU A 492 -7.57 7.87 -13.85
CA LEU A 492 -6.11 7.81 -14.08
C LEU A 492 -5.82 7.19 -15.44
N ASP A 493 -4.72 7.62 -16.08
CA ASP A 493 -4.17 6.92 -17.23
C ASP A 493 -3.63 5.56 -16.74
N ILE A 494 -4.25 4.49 -17.22
CA ILE A 494 -3.87 3.11 -16.90
C ILE A 494 -2.88 2.65 -17.96
N GLN A 495 -1.65 2.40 -17.56
CA GLN A 495 -0.70 1.67 -18.39
C GLN A 495 -0.72 0.20 -17.99
N MET A 496 -1.13 -0.65 -18.93
CA MET A 496 -0.99 -2.09 -18.76
C MET A 496 0.49 -2.43 -18.84
N TYR A 497 1.03 -2.97 -17.74
CA TYR A 497 2.47 -3.21 -17.62
C TYR A 497 2.94 -4.35 -18.53
N ASN A 498 2.08 -5.34 -18.84
CA ASN A 498 2.40 -6.50 -19.68
C ASN A 498 1.20 -7.13 -20.43
N ASP A 499 0.01 -6.53 -20.41
CA ASP A 499 -1.23 -7.11 -20.98
C ASP A 499 -1.46 -8.58 -20.56
N LEU A 500 -1.28 -8.91 -19.27
CA LEU A 500 -1.60 -10.26 -18.79
C LEU A 500 -3.09 -10.56 -18.99
N PRO A 501 -3.46 -11.84 -19.12
CA PRO A 501 -4.85 -12.20 -19.38
C PRO A 501 -5.76 -11.80 -18.21
N ASP A 502 -6.62 -10.82 -18.48
CA ASP A 502 -7.72 -10.40 -17.61
C ASP A 502 -8.94 -11.34 -17.71
N THR A 503 -8.84 -12.37 -18.54
CA THR A 503 -9.88 -13.37 -18.76
C THR A 503 -9.28 -14.77 -18.66
N ASP A 504 -9.92 -15.65 -17.90
CA ASP A 504 -9.52 -17.06 -17.81
C ASP A 504 -10.74 -17.95 -17.64
N GLU A 505 -10.61 -19.23 -17.99
CA GLU A 505 -11.72 -20.18 -18.04
C GLU A 505 -11.47 -21.38 -17.12
N SER A 506 -12.42 -21.62 -16.21
CA SER A 506 -12.42 -22.82 -15.37
C SER A 506 -13.33 -23.86 -16.00
N SER A 507 -12.76 -25.02 -16.30
CA SER A 507 -13.49 -26.14 -16.90
C SER A 507 -13.47 -27.40 -16.03
N THR A 508 -14.58 -28.12 -16.04
CA THR A 508 -14.68 -29.45 -15.46
C THR A 508 -14.98 -30.44 -16.58
N VAL A 509 -14.08 -31.41 -16.77
CA VAL A 509 -14.20 -32.47 -17.78
C VAL A 509 -14.77 -33.72 -17.12
N ILE A 510 -15.98 -34.10 -17.53
CA ILE A 510 -16.71 -35.29 -17.10
C ILE A 510 -16.54 -36.36 -18.18
N VAL A 511 -15.88 -37.47 -17.85
CA VAL A 511 -15.66 -38.60 -18.77
C VAL A 511 -16.53 -39.78 -18.34
N LEU A 512 -17.38 -40.29 -19.23
CA LEU A 512 -18.19 -41.47 -18.96
C LEU A 512 -17.37 -42.74 -19.20
N GLU A 513 -17.04 -43.46 -18.13
CA GLU A 513 -16.40 -44.77 -18.19
C GLU A 513 -17.46 -45.84 -18.52
N LYS A 514 -17.61 -46.10 -19.82
CA LYS A 514 -18.37 -47.27 -20.28
C LYS A 514 -17.61 -48.52 -19.89
N ALA A 515 -18.29 -49.45 -19.21
CA ALA A 515 -17.71 -50.75 -18.93
C ALA A 515 -17.26 -51.40 -20.24
N ALA A 516 -15.96 -51.73 -20.34
CA ALA A 516 -15.41 -52.36 -21.53
C ALA A 516 -16.22 -53.63 -21.82
N LYS A 517 -17.03 -53.60 -22.88
CA LYS A 517 -17.83 -54.73 -23.29
C LYS A 517 -16.87 -55.74 -23.92
N VAL A 518 -16.37 -56.66 -23.11
CA VAL A 518 -15.51 -57.75 -23.60
C VAL A 518 -16.25 -58.42 -24.75
N SER A 519 -15.65 -58.40 -25.94
CA SER A 519 -16.27 -58.96 -27.14
C SER A 519 -16.65 -60.41 -26.86
N LYS A 520 -17.88 -60.80 -27.20
CA LYS A 520 -18.36 -62.18 -26.97
C LYS A 520 -17.43 -63.22 -27.60
N TRP A 521 -16.72 -62.84 -28.67
CA TRP A 521 -15.70 -63.68 -29.30
C TRP A 521 -14.47 -63.95 -28.42
N ILE A 522 -14.09 -63.02 -27.53
CA ILE A 522 -12.98 -63.24 -26.58
C ILE A 522 -13.42 -64.28 -25.53
N ILE A 523 -14.68 -64.25 -25.09
CA ILE A 523 -15.23 -65.25 -24.16
C ILE A 523 -15.32 -66.61 -24.85
N VAL A 524 -15.86 -66.67 -26.07
CA VAL A 524 -15.93 -67.92 -26.85
C VAL A 524 -14.53 -68.46 -27.16
N GLY A 525 -13.60 -67.59 -27.55
CA GLY A 525 -12.21 -67.97 -27.83
C GLY A 525 -11.49 -68.53 -26.60
N SER A 526 -11.73 -67.95 -25.42
CA SER A 526 -11.20 -68.46 -24.15
C SER A 526 -11.75 -69.85 -23.82
N ILE A 527 -13.05 -70.08 -24.03
CA ILE A 527 -13.68 -71.40 -23.83
C ILE A 527 -13.11 -72.44 -24.79
N VAL A 528 -12.99 -72.11 -26.08
CA VAL A 528 -12.45 -73.04 -27.09
C VAL A 528 -10.98 -73.38 -26.82
N MET A 529 -10.16 -72.39 -26.48
CA MET A 529 -8.76 -72.61 -26.09
C MET A 529 -8.64 -73.46 -24.82
N GLY A 530 -9.51 -73.22 -23.83
CA GLY A 530 -9.56 -74.01 -22.61
C GLY A 530 -9.92 -75.49 -22.87
N ILE A 531 -10.89 -75.74 -23.75
CA ILE A 531 -11.28 -77.10 -24.14
C ILE A 531 -10.17 -77.79 -24.93
N LEU A 532 -9.52 -77.09 -25.86
CA LEU A 532 -8.36 -77.60 -26.60
C LEU A 532 -7.22 -78.01 -25.66
N LEU A 533 -6.92 -77.19 -24.66
CA LEU A 533 -5.90 -77.47 -23.66
C LEU A 533 -6.27 -78.71 -22.82
N LEU A 534 -7.52 -78.82 -22.37
CA LEU A 534 -8.03 -80.00 -21.66
C LEU A 534 -7.92 -81.27 -22.52
N PHE A 535 -8.25 -81.18 -23.81
CA PHE A 535 -8.13 -82.32 -24.73
C PHE A 535 -6.67 -82.75 -24.89
N LEU A 536 -5.75 -81.80 -24.98
CA LEU A 536 -4.30 -82.06 -25.06
C LEU A 536 -3.78 -82.74 -23.79
N ILE A 537 -4.23 -82.29 -22.61
CA ILE A 537 -3.91 -82.92 -21.33
C ILE A 537 -4.49 -84.34 -21.26
N CYS A 538 -5.74 -84.56 -21.68
CA CYS A 538 -6.35 -85.89 -21.73
C CYS A 538 -5.65 -86.84 -22.71
N LEU A 539 -5.18 -86.34 -23.85
CA LEU A 539 -4.39 -87.11 -24.82
C LEU A 539 -3.03 -87.50 -24.24
N LEU A 540 -2.33 -86.57 -23.59
CA LEU A 540 -1.07 -86.86 -22.89
C LEU A 540 -1.28 -87.91 -21.79
N TYR A 541 -2.34 -87.77 -20.99
CA TYR A 541 -2.67 -88.73 -19.93
C TYR A 541 -3.00 -90.13 -20.49
N SER A 542 -3.72 -90.18 -21.61
CA SER A 542 -4.09 -91.42 -22.28
C SER A 542 -2.89 -92.09 -22.96
N LEU A 543 -1.96 -91.32 -23.54
CA LEU A 543 -0.70 -91.82 -24.10
C LEU A 543 0.25 -92.39 -23.02
N ILE A 544 0.23 -91.81 -21.81
CA ILE A 544 0.95 -92.34 -20.64
C ILE A 544 0.30 -93.63 -20.13
N SER A 545 -1.04 -93.68 -20.09
CA SER A 545 -1.81 -94.84 -19.61
C SER A 545 -1.80 -96.05 -20.56
N LEU A 546 -1.58 -95.86 -21.86
CA LEU A 546 -1.60 -96.92 -22.88
C LEU A 546 -0.21 -97.54 -23.16
N GLY A 547 0.81 -97.22 -22.36
CA GLY A 547 2.06 -98.02 -22.32
C GLY A 547 2.86 -98.04 -23.63
N CYS A 548 2.93 -96.92 -24.36
CA CYS A 548 3.71 -96.80 -25.59
C CYS A 548 4.70 -95.62 -25.60
N LEU A 549 5.30 -95.32 -24.45
CA LEU A 549 6.56 -94.57 -24.36
C LEU A 549 7.44 -95.24 -23.30
N ARG A 550 8.28 -96.16 -23.79
CA ARG A 550 9.36 -96.78 -23.02
C ARG A 550 10.42 -95.71 -22.78
N THR A 551 10.37 -95.05 -21.64
CA THR A 551 11.46 -94.20 -21.16
C THR A 551 12.71 -95.07 -20.96
N ARG A 552 13.70 -94.87 -21.83
CA ARG A 552 15.01 -95.52 -21.74
C ARG A 552 15.79 -94.80 -20.65
N GLN A 553 16.15 -95.53 -19.59
CA GLN A 553 17.06 -95.03 -18.58
C GLN A 553 18.46 -94.84 -19.18
N VAL A 554 19.09 -93.70 -18.88
CA VAL A 554 20.53 -93.48 -19.01
C VAL A 554 20.98 -92.91 -17.65
N GLU A 555 21.86 -93.66 -16.99
CA GLU A 555 22.58 -93.23 -15.78
C GLU A 555 23.73 -92.28 -16.15
N THR A 556 23.65 -91.08 -15.56
CA THR A 556 24.69 -90.20 -14.97
C THR A 556 26.06 -89.98 -15.62
N ALA A 557 26.38 -88.70 -15.86
CA ALA A 557 27.62 -88.04 -15.42
C ALA A 557 27.37 -86.52 -15.24
N GLU A 558 28.07 -85.94 -14.27
CA GLU A 558 27.95 -84.62 -13.60
C GLU A 558 27.97 -83.36 -14.50
N ASP A 559 27.24 -82.31 -14.09
CA ASP A 559 27.77 -80.97 -13.73
C ASP A 559 26.61 -79.95 -13.49
N ASP A 560 26.45 -79.59 -12.22
CA ASP A 560 26.14 -78.30 -11.56
C ASP A 560 25.08 -77.26 -12.05
N ASP A 561 24.32 -76.82 -11.04
CA ASP A 561 23.76 -75.48 -10.75
C ASP A 561 22.28 -75.08 -11.04
N GLU A 562 21.61 -74.87 -9.89
CA GLU A 562 20.53 -73.93 -9.51
C GLU A 562 19.14 -73.95 -10.15
N PHE A 563 18.22 -74.57 -9.39
CA PHE A 563 16.77 -74.37 -9.39
C PHE A 563 16.39 -73.21 -8.44
N MET A 564 15.37 -72.41 -8.80
CA MET A 564 14.36 -72.02 -7.81
C MET A 564 12.98 -71.77 -8.44
N GLU A 565 11.99 -72.49 -7.89
CA GLU A 565 10.56 -72.43 -8.19
C GLU A 565 9.90 -71.12 -7.75
N ILE A 566 8.86 -70.73 -8.49
CA ILE A 566 7.78 -69.87 -7.98
C ILE A 566 6.47 -70.62 -8.20
N GLY A 567 5.75 -70.94 -7.12
CA GLY A 567 4.34 -71.31 -7.24
C GLY A 567 3.64 -71.93 -6.03
N LYS A 568 3.21 -71.06 -5.10
CA LYS A 568 2.05 -71.18 -4.17
C LYS A 568 2.23 -71.95 -2.85
N LEU A 569 1.94 -71.28 -1.73
CA LEU A 569 0.59 -71.27 -1.13
C LEU A 569 0.47 -70.18 -0.04
N ASP A 570 -0.76 -69.78 0.19
CA ASP A 570 -1.29 -68.71 1.03
C ASP A 570 -0.99 -68.76 2.55
N GLU A 571 -1.19 -67.59 3.15
CA GLU A 571 -1.82 -67.31 4.46
C GLU A 571 -1.42 -68.20 5.64
N ASP A 572 -0.65 -67.62 6.57
CA ASP A 572 -1.24 -67.13 7.82
C ASP A 572 -0.19 -66.53 8.78
N LEU A 573 -0.70 -65.66 9.65
CA LEU A 573 -0.14 -65.20 10.94
C LEU A 573 0.83 -64.01 10.97
N PHE A 574 0.22 -62.82 11.04
CA PHE A 574 0.23 -61.96 12.24
C PHE A 574 1.38 -62.20 13.25
N ASN A 575 2.38 -61.30 13.30
CA ASN A 575 2.67 -60.41 14.44
C ASN A 575 4.06 -59.76 14.34
N SER A 576 4.18 -58.61 15.00
CA SER A 576 5.41 -58.01 15.54
C SER A 576 6.17 -57.08 14.57
N GLU A 577 5.86 -55.78 14.56
CA GLU A 577 6.40 -54.73 15.44
C GLU A 577 7.71 -54.08 14.92
N ARG A 578 7.65 -52.74 14.87
CA ARG A 578 8.75 -51.77 15.11
C ARG A 578 10.00 -51.88 14.22
N ASN A 579 10.15 -50.92 13.29
CA ASN A 579 11.14 -49.83 13.42
C ASN A 579 11.24 -48.99 12.14
N ILE A 580 10.98 -47.69 12.26
CA ILE A 580 11.29 -46.66 11.26
C ILE A 580 12.52 -45.89 11.77
N PRO A 581 13.64 -45.79 11.04
CA PRO A 581 14.60 -44.73 11.23
C PRO A 581 14.33 -43.57 10.28
N LYS A 582 14.37 -42.38 10.88
CA LYS A 582 14.29 -41.05 10.28
C LYS A 582 15.57 -40.68 9.53
N HIS A 583 15.42 -39.64 8.70
CA HIS A 583 16.42 -38.67 8.21
C HIS A 583 16.98 -38.87 6.80
N ILE A 584 16.36 -38.15 5.85
CA ILE A 584 17.08 -37.53 4.74
C ILE A 584 16.79 -36.02 4.81
N ARG A 585 17.81 -35.23 5.17
CA ARG A 585 17.84 -33.77 5.03
C ARG A 585 18.26 -33.46 3.59
N LEU A 586 17.42 -32.77 2.83
CA LEU A 586 17.82 -32.10 1.59
C LEU A 586 18.26 -30.66 1.93
N LYS A 587 19.48 -30.31 1.52
CA LYS A 587 20.06 -28.96 1.59
C LYS A 587 19.44 -28.05 0.52
N PRO A 588 19.32 -26.73 0.77
CA PRO A 588 18.83 -25.76 -0.20
C PRO A 588 19.95 -25.33 -1.17
N ILE A 589 19.57 -25.13 -2.43
CA ILE A 589 20.38 -24.50 -3.47
C ILE A 589 20.02 -23.00 -3.47
N LEU A 590 21.00 -22.16 -3.15
CA LEU A 590 21.01 -20.72 -3.35
C LEU A 590 22.42 -20.40 -3.88
N GLU A 591 22.50 -19.96 -5.14
CA GLU A 591 23.68 -19.27 -5.68
C GLU A 591 23.37 -17.77 -5.74
N PRO A 592 24.32 -16.90 -5.35
CA PRO A 592 24.26 -15.47 -5.61
C PRO A 592 24.98 -15.14 -6.92
N ILE A 593 24.40 -14.22 -7.69
CA ILE A 593 25.06 -13.53 -8.81
C ILE A 593 25.83 -12.35 -8.20
N SER A 594 27.16 -12.39 -8.32
CA SER A 594 28.07 -11.27 -8.09
C SER A 594 28.46 -10.67 -9.44
N GLU A 595 28.17 -9.39 -9.67
CA GLU A 595 28.80 -8.61 -10.74
C GLU A 595 29.96 -7.82 -10.16
N GLU A 596 31.11 -8.06 -10.79
CA GLU A 596 32.42 -7.45 -10.60
C GLU A 596 32.56 -6.40 -11.71
N PHE A 597 32.80 -5.14 -11.35
CA PHE A 597 33.12 -4.08 -12.32
C PHE A 597 34.55 -3.62 -12.08
N ASP A 598 35.39 -3.84 -13.07
CA ASP A 598 36.79 -3.45 -13.15
C ASP A 598 36.97 -1.93 -13.30
N GLU A 599 37.90 -1.38 -12.53
CA GLU A 599 38.67 -0.19 -12.87
C GLU A 599 39.70 -0.54 -13.95
N HIS A 600 39.71 0.17 -15.09
CA HIS A 600 40.97 0.50 -15.76
C HIS A 600 40.91 1.86 -16.47
N SER A 601 42.02 2.57 -16.28
CA SER A 601 42.37 3.91 -16.71
C SER A 601 42.50 4.09 -18.22
N SER A 602 42.09 5.28 -18.70
CA SER A 602 42.86 6.13 -19.63
C SER A 602 42.29 7.54 -19.64
#